data_AF-A0A6G9D2R6-F1
#
_entry.id   AF-A0A6G9D2R6-F1
#
_cell.length_a   1.000
_cell.length_b   1.000
_cell.length_c   1.000
_cell.angle_alpha   90.00
_cell.angle_beta   90.00
_cell.angle_gamma   90.00
#
_symmetry.space_group_name_H-M   'P 1'
#
loop_
_entity.id
_entity.type
_entity.pdbx_description
1 polymer ?
#
loop_
_entity_poly.entity_id
_entity_poly.type
_entity_poly.pdbx_seq_one_letter_code
_entity_poly.pdbx_strand_id
1 'polypeptide(L)' 'MPVSYLRRLVAYWVDEFDWAEQQASLNMLPQFTTVIEGQTIHFVHVRSKVSGALPLVLTHGWPGSFVEFVDLIGPPH' A
#
# COMPACT_ATOMS: atom_id res chain seq x y z
N MET A 1 10.27 -20.98 10.75
CA MET A 1 10.98 -19.76 11.18
C MET A 1 11.66 -20.00 12.53
N PRO A 2 12.90 -19.55 12.75
CA PRO A 2 13.57 -19.71 14.04
C PRO A 2 12.86 -18.93 15.17
N VAL A 3 12.72 -19.54 16.35
CA VAL A 3 12.06 -18.90 17.51
C VAL A 3 12.77 -17.60 17.92
N SER A 4 14.09 -17.57 17.83
CA SER A 4 14.89 -16.38 18.14
C SER A 4 14.60 -15.21 17.20
N TYR A 5 14.33 -15.48 15.91
CA TYR A 5 13.92 -14.44 14.96
C TYR A 5 12.52 -13.92 15.30
N LEU A 6 11.55 -14.82 15.51
CA LEU A 6 10.18 -14.42 15.84
C LEU A 6 10.11 -13.60 17.13
N ARG A 7 10.90 -13.95 18.15
CA ARG A 7 10.99 -13.18 19.40
C ARG A 7 11.46 -11.75 19.16
N ARG A 8 12.46 -11.55 18.30
CA ARG A 8 12.95 -10.20 17.95
C ARG A 8 11.93 -9.41 17.12
N LEU A 9 11.30 -10.05 16.14
CA LEU A 9 10.27 -9.41 15.32
C LEU A 9 9.09 -8.94 16.16
N VAL A 10 8.61 -9.78 17.09
CA VAL A 10 7.51 -9.42 18.00
C VAL A 10 7.91 -8.28 18.94
N ALA A 11 9.13 -8.31 19.50
CA ALA A 11 9.62 -7.22 20.35
C ALA A 11 9.63 -5.88 19.59
N TYR A 12 10.21 -5.85 18.39
CA TYR A 12 10.18 -4.66 17.53
C TYR A 12 8.74 -4.21 17.25
N TRP A 13 7.83 -5.13 16.92
CA TRP A 13 6.45 -4.77 16.60
C TRP A 13 5.69 -4.16 17.80
N VAL A 14 5.95 -4.64 19.02
CA VAL A 14 5.28 -4.12 20.23
C VAL A 14 5.90 -2.80 20.68
N ASP A 15 7.22 -2.69 20.65
CA ASP A 15 7.94 -1.63 21.35
C ASP A 15 8.40 -0.48 20.43
N GLU A 16 8.59 -0.73 19.12
CA GLU A 16 9.28 0.20 18.22
C GLU A 16 8.51 0.52 16.92
N PHE A 17 7.63 -0.37 16.45
CA PHE A 17 6.93 -0.14 15.19
C PHE A 17 5.84 0.94 15.32
N ASP A 18 6.06 2.08 14.67
CA ASP A 18 5.09 3.18 14.63
C ASP A 18 4.08 2.99 13.48
N TRP A 19 2.90 2.47 13.81
CA TRP A 19 1.81 2.35 12.84
C TRP A 19 1.29 3.71 12.36
N ALA A 20 1.27 4.74 13.20
CA ALA A 20 0.75 6.04 12.82
C ALA A 20 1.62 6.69 11.74
N GLU A 21 2.94 6.52 11.83
CA GLU A 21 3.88 6.93 10.79
C GLU A 21 3.61 6.20 9.46
N GLN A 22 3.49 4.88 9.49
CA GLN A 22 3.22 4.09 8.28
C GLN A 22 1.88 4.46 7.65
N GLN A 23 0.84 4.64 8.48
CA GLN A 23 -0.47 5.07 8.05
C GLN A 23 -0.43 6.47 7.41
N ALA A 24 0.30 7.42 8.00
CA ALA A 24 0.46 8.76 7.45
C ALA A 24 1.13 8.72 6.08
N SER A 25 2.18 7.91 5.92
CA SER A 25 2.85 7.70 4.64
C SER A 25 1.90 7.15 3.57
N LEU A 26 1.14 6.09 3.89
CA LEU A 26 0.17 5.51 2.96
C LEU A 26 -0.95 6.50 2.57
N ASN A 27 -1.39 7.34 3.51
CA ASN A 27 -2.43 8.34 3.28
C ASN A 27 -1.97 9.52 2.42
N MET A 28 -0.68 9.64 2.11
CA MET A 28 -0.20 10.60 1.10
C MET A 28 -0.65 10.21 -0.32
N LEU A 29 -1.00 8.94 -0.54
CA LEU A 29 -1.48 8.46 -1.83
C LEU A 29 -2.99 8.70 -1.99
N PRO A 30 -3.47 9.11 -3.18
CA PRO A 30 -4.89 9.18 -3.48
C PRO A 30 -5.53 7.79 -3.44
N GLN A 31 -6.26 7.52 -2.36
CA GLN A 31 -6.97 6.27 -2.10
C GLN A 31 -8.47 6.46 -2.26
N PHE A 32 -9.12 5.47 -2.86
CA PHE A 32 -10.55 5.52 -3.17
C PHE A 32 -11.21 4.18 -2.83
N THR A 33 -12.53 4.24 -2.68
CA THR A 33 -13.36 3.04 -2.67
C THR A 33 -14.50 3.20 -3.67
N THR A 34 -14.96 2.08 -4.20
CA THR A 34 -16.18 2.01 -5.01
C THR A 34 -16.90 0.69 -4.72
N VAL A 35 -18.13 0.54 -5.23
CA VAL A 35 -18.89 -0.71 -5.12
C VAL A 35 -19.05 -1.33 -6.50
N ILE A 36 -18.57 -2.56 -6.65
CA ILE A 36 -18.72 -3.36 -7.88
C ILE A 36 -19.40 -4.66 -7.47
N GLU A 37 -20.55 -4.98 -8.07
CA GLU A 37 -21.31 -6.21 -7.78
C GLU A 37 -21.60 -6.41 -6.28
N GLY A 38 -21.85 -5.30 -5.56
CA GLY A 38 -22.14 -5.32 -4.12
C GLY A 38 -20.91 -5.41 -3.22
N GLN A 39 -19.70 -5.54 -3.77
CA GLN A 39 -18.46 -5.58 -3.00
C GLN A 39 -17.78 -4.21 -2.97
N THR A 40 -17.36 -3.76 -1.79
CA THR A 40 -16.47 -2.61 -1.66
C THR A 40 -15.08 -2.97 -2.17
N ILE A 41 -14.61 -2.22 -3.17
CA ILE A 41 -13.28 -2.33 -3.77
C ILE A 41 -12.48 -1.10 -3.37
N HIS A 42 -11.37 -1.30 -2.66
CA HIS A 42 -10.37 -0.26 -2.40
C HIS A 42 -9.33 -0.25 -3.51
N PHE A 43 -8.86 0.94 -3.89
CA PHE A 43 -7.78 1.09 -4.84
C PHE A 43 -7.04 2.43 -4.65
N VAL A 44 -5.76 2.44 -5.03
CA VAL A 44 -4.97 3.66 -5.20
C VAL A 44 -5.04 4.06 -6.68
N HIS A 45 -5.35 5.32 -6.96
CA HIS A 45 -5.38 5.83 -8.33
C HIS A 45 -4.58 7.12 -8.46
N VAL A 46 -3.38 7.00 -9.03
CA VAL A 46 -2.50 8.13 -9.33
C VAL A 46 -2.64 8.48 -10.80
N ARG A 47 -3.07 9.71 -11.07
CA ARG A 47 -3.28 10.19 -12.45
C ARG A 47 -2.00 10.80 -13.02
N SER A 48 -1.67 10.40 -14.24
CA SER A 48 -0.66 11.10 -15.02
C SER A 48 -1.11 12.51 -15.38
N LYS A 49 -0.15 13.45 -15.44
CA LYS A 49 -0.36 14.80 -16.01
C LYS A 49 -0.25 14.79 -17.55
N VAL A 50 0.26 13.72 -18.14
CA VAL A 50 0.42 13.57 -19.60
C VAL A 50 -0.89 13.14 -20.22
N SER A 51 -1.38 13.90 -21.19
CA SER A 51 -2.56 13.55 -21.98
C SER A 51 -2.32 12.26 -22.77
N GLY A 52 -3.29 11.34 -22.76
CA GLY A 52 -3.19 10.06 -23.46
C GLY A 52 -2.21 9.06 -22.83
N ALA A 53 -1.80 9.27 -21.58
CA ALA A 53 -0.99 8.29 -20.84
C ALA A 53 -1.68 6.92 -20.83
N LEU A 54 -0.90 5.85 -21.02
CA LEU A 54 -1.39 4.48 -20.99
C LEU A 54 -1.94 4.15 -19.59
N PRO A 55 -3.22 3.77 -19.46
CA PRO A 55 -3.75 3.29 -18.19
C PRO A 55 -3.13 1.94 -17.84
N LEU A 56 -2.66 1.79 -16.60
CA LEU A 56 -2.09 0.55 -16.08
C LEU A 56 -2.81 0.15 -14.78
N VAL A 57 -3.17 -1.12 -14.66
CA VAL A 57 -3.72 -1.71 -13.44
C VAL A 57 -2.69 -2.69 -12.89
N LEU A 58 -2.26 -2.46 -11.64
CA LEU A 58 -1.39 -3.36 -10.91
C LEU A 58 -2.24 -4.10 -9.87
N THR A 59 -2.14 -5.43 -9.86
CA THR A 59 -2.87 -6.29 -8.91
C THR A 59 -1.86 -7.02 -8.04
N HIS A 60 -2.05 -6.94 -6.72
CA HIS A 60 -1.19 -7.66 -5.79
C HIS A 60 -1.59 -9.14 -5.74
N GLY A 61 -0.66 -9.98 -5.30
CA GLY A 61 -0.92 -11.38 -5.00
C GLY A 61 -1.21 -11.63 -3.52
N TRP A 62 -1.12 -12.89 -3.12
CA TRP A 62 -1.00 -13.30 -1.72
C TRP A 62 0.46 -13.69 -1.44
N PRO A 63 1.05 -13.34 -0.27
CA PRO A 63 0.49 -12.64 0.90
C PRO A 63 0.60 -11.10 0.83
N GLY A 64 0.66 -10.55 -0.38
CA GLY A 64 0.89 -9.13 -0.64
C GLY A 64 -0.33 -8.23 -0.46
N SER A 65 -0.11 -6.94 -0.71
CA SER A 65 -1.14 -5.90 -0.72
C SER A 65 -0.75 -4.76 -1.68
N PHE A 66 -1.62 -3.76 -1.86
CA PHE A 66 -1.32 -2.59 -2.70
C PHE A 66 -0.04 -1.84 -2.28
N VAL A 67 0.41 -2.01 -1.03
CA VAL A 67 1.62 -1.40 -0.48
C VAL A 67 2.87 -1.79 -1.27
N GLU A 68 2.88 -2.96 -1.90
CA GLU A 68 4.00 -3.44 -2.73
C GLU A 68 4.30 -2.54 -3.93
N PHE A 69 3.34 -1.72 -4.36
CA PHE A 69 3.48 -0.85 -5.52
C PHE A 69 3.77 0.61 -5.17
N VAL A 70 3.86 0.96 -3.87
CA VAL A 70 4.05 2.35 -3.42
C VAL A 70 5.31 2.95 -4.02
N ASP A 71 6.42 2.20 -4.03
CA ASP A 71 7.71 2.66 -4.56
C ASP A 71 7.73 2.80 -6.09
N LEU A 72 6.74 2.23 -6.81
CA LEU A 72 6.59 2.41 -8.26
C LEU A 72 5.90 3.72 -8.61
N ILE A 73 5.20 4.32 -7.65
CA ILE A 73 4.57 5.62 -7.80
C ILE A 73 5.68 6.65 -7.63
N GLY A 74 6.07 7.28 -8.76
CA GLY A 74 7.08 8.34 -8.75
C GLY A 74 6.73 9.48 -7.79
N PRO A 75 7.69 10.36 -7.46
CA PRO A 75 7.48 11.45 -6.51
C PRO A 75 6.25 12.28 -6.90
N PRO A 76 5.49 12.80 -5.91
CA PRO A 76 4.36 13.67 -6.19
C PRO A 76 4.86 14.88 -7.01
N HIS A 77 4.34 15.01 -8.23
CA HIS A 77 4.64 16.12 -9.14
C HIS A 77 3.78 17.34 -8.88
#